data_AF-A0A1V3ZZB0-F1
#
_entry.id   AF-A0A1V3ZZB0-F1
#
_cell.length_a   1.000
_cell.length_b   1.000
_cell.length_c   1.000
_cell.angle_alpha   90.00
_cell.angle_beta   90.00
_cell.angle_gamma   90.00
#
_symmetry.space_group_name_H-M   'P 1'
#
loop_
_entity.id
_entity.type
_entity.pdbx_description
1 polymer ?
#
loop_
_entity_poly.entity_id
_entity_poly.type
_entity_poly.pdbx_seq_one_letter_code
_entity_poly.pdbx_strand_id
1 'polypeptide(L)'
;MQVSGTDDGGIRPADPSEVERSLVEWLRDELEDPDITGGDNFLDIGGHSLTFAKLNQHLSDSFGAALDMKTTYEEPLDVAVTRIKPVESATPTTR
;
A
#
# COMPACT_ATOMS: atom_id res chain seq x y z
N MET A 1 7.74 -11.26 27.76
CA MET A 1 7.68 -10.01 26.97
C MET A 1 7.77 -10.39 25.50
N GLN A 2 6.96 -9.91 24.54
CA GLN A 2 5.61 -9.28 24.53
C GLN A 2 4.91 -9.81 23.24
N VAL A 3 3.62 -9.63 22.96
CA VAL A 3 2.48 -8.94 23.61
C VAL A 3 1.20 -9.75 23.33
N SER A 4 0.11 -9.55 24.08
CA SER A 4 -1.21 -10.08 23.72
C SER A 4 -1.92 -9.12 22.75
N GLY A 5 -2.42 -9.61 21.62
CA GLY A 5 -3.26 -8.87 20.68
C GLY A 5 -4.59 -9.58 20.44
N THR A 6 -5.53 -9.41 21.36
CA THR A 6 -6.95 -9.64 21.06
C THR A 6 -7.49 -8.38 20.40
N ASP A 7 -8.07 -8.53 19.23
CA ASP A 7 -8.85 -7.51 18.52
C ASP A 7 -9.89 -8.31 17.72
N ASP A 8 -11.08 -8.53 18.28
CA ASP A 8 -12.23 -7.60 18.30
C ASP A 8 -12.62 -7.15 16.88
N GLY A 9 -13.78 -7.62 16.41
CA GLY A 9 -14.26 -7.45 15.04
C GLY A 9 -14.76 -6.05 14.71
N GLY A 10 -13.99 -5.02 15.07
CA GLY A 10 -14.18 -3.65 14.60
C GLY A 10 -13.43 -3.43 13.29
N ILE A 11 -14.00 -2.64 12.38
CA ILE A 11 -13.30 -2.19 11.17
C ILE A 11 -12.27 -1.15 11.62
N ARG A 12 -11.06 -1.61 11.99
CA ARG A 12 -9.95 -0.71 12.26
C ARG A 12 -9.53 0.00 10.96
N PRO A 13 -9.24 1.31 10.99
CA PRO A 13 -8.59 1.96 9.86
C PRO A 13 -7.23 1.28 9.63
N ALA A 14 -6.85 1.07 8.37
CA ALA A 14 -5.61 0.42 8.02
C ALA A 14 -4.41 1.15 8.64
N ASP A 15 -3.65 0.46 9.50
CA ASP A 15 -2.45 1.02 10.11
C ASP A 15 -1.39 1.23 9.02
N PRO A 16 -0.82 2.45 8.86
CA PRO A 16 0.08 2.75 7.75
C PRO A 16 1.34 1.87 7.78
N SER A 17 1.79 1.44 8.97
CA SER A 17 2.91 0.51 9.13
C SER A 17 2.56 -0.96 8.82
N GLU A 18 1.28 -1.36 8.78
CA GLU A 18 0.86 -2.67 8.26
C GLU A 18 0.76 -2.62 6.74
N VAL A 19 0.19 -1.52 6.21
CA VAL A 19 0.13 -1.23 4.77
C VAL A 19 1.53 -1.17 4.16
N GLU A 20 2.48 -0.49 4.79
CA GLU A 20 3.89 -0.41 4.37
C GLU A 20 4.51 -1.79 4.17
N ARG A 21 4.37 -2.67 5.17
CA ARG A 21 4.94 -4.01 5.13
C ARG A 21 4.34 -4.83 4.00
N SER A 22 3.01 -4.89 3.90
CA SER A 22 2.35 -5.65 2.84
C SER A 22 2.67 -5.10 1.45
N LEU A 23 2.79 -3.78 1.30
CA LEU A 23 3.21 -3.13 0.06
C LEU A 23 4.65 -3.48 -0.31
N VAL A 24 5.58 -3.43 0.65
CA VAL A 24 7.00 -3.72 0.39
C VAL A 24 7.17 -5.21 0.07
N GLU A 25 6.51 -6.11 0.81
CA GLU A 25 6.51 -7.54 0.53
C GLU A 25 5.89 -7.87 -0.84
N TRP A 26 4.79 -7.20 -1.22
CA TRP A 26 4.17 -7.37 -2.54
C TRP A 26 5.06 -6.84 -3.68
N LEU A 27 5.73 -5.70 -3.49
CA LEU A 27 6.66 -5.13 -4.47
C LEU A 27 7.89 -6.01 -4.68
N ARG A 28 8.42 -6.64 -3.62
CA ARG A 28 9.53 -7.59 -3.71
C ARG A 28 9.22 -8.82 -4.56
N ASP A 29 7.97 -9.31 -4.50
CA ASP A 29 7.50 -10.43 -5.31
C ASP A 29 7.26 -10.02 -6.78
N GLU A 30 6.56 -8.90 -7.00
CA GLU A 30 6.19 -8.40 -8.33
C GLU A 30 7.38 -7.85 -9.15
N LEU A 31 8.40 -7.29 -8.49
CA LEU A 31 9.61 -6.73 -9.12
C LEU A 31 10.83 -7.67 -9.03
N GLU A 32 10.67 -8.85 -8.41
CA GLU A 32 11.72 -9.85 -8.17
C GLU A 32 12.97 -9.32 -7.41
N ASP A 33 12.83 -8.20 -6.69
CA ASP A 33 13.91 -7.51 -5.98
C ASP A 33 13.68 -7.52 -4.45
N PRO A 34 14.50 -8.24 -3.66
CA PRO A 34 14.31 -8.38 -2.21
C PRO A 34 14.85 -7.19 -1.39
N ASP A 35 15.64 -6.30 -2.00
CA ASP A 35 16.32 -5.20 -1.32
C ASP A 35 15.41 -3.97 -1.14
N ILE A 36 14.30 -3.87 -1.91
CA ILE A 36 13.26 -2.84 -1.75
C ILE A 36 12.87 -2.65 -0.28
N THR A 37 12.86 -1.40 0.19
CA THR A 37 12.40 -0.98 1.52
C THR A 37 11.32 0.09 1.45
N GLY A 38 10.72 0.44 2.60
CA GLY A 38 9.80 1.58 2.68
C GLY A 38 10.47 2.92 2.37
N GLY A 39 11.79 3.06 2.59
CA GLY A 39 12.50 4.32 2.34
C GLY A 39 12.81 4.59 0.86
N ASP A 40 12.54 3.63 -0.02
CA ASP A 40 12.78 3.75 -1.45
C ASP A 40 11.61 4.47 -2.15
N ASN A 41 11.89 5.12 -3.28
CA ASN A 41 10.84 5.71 -4.12
C ASN A 41 10.35 4.66 -5.14
N PHE A 42 9.02 4.61 -5.34
CA PHE A 42 8.38 3.68 -6.27
C PHE A 42 8.97 3.72 -7.69
N LEU A 43 9.40 4.89 -8.18
CA LEU A 43 10.00 5.05 -9.51
C LEU A 43 11.46 4.59 -9.57
N ASP A 44 12.19 4.64 -8.45
CA ASP A 44 13.62 4.27 -8.40
C ASP A 44 13.80 2.75 -8.45
N ILE A 45 12.93 2.02 -7.74
CA ILE A 45 12.84 0.55 -7.75
C ILE A 45 12.23 -0.03 -9.03
N GLY A 46 11.97 0.79 -10.07
CA GLY A 46 11.40 0.33 -11.34
C GLY A 46 9.87 0.21 -11.39
N GLY A 47 9.16 0.68 -10.36
CA GLY A 47 7.71 0.70 -10.31
C GLY A 47 7.11 1.57 -11.42
N HIS A 48 6.15 1.02 -12.15
CA HIS A 48 5.46 1.69 -13.26
C HIS A 48 3.93 1.65 -13.10
N SER A 49 3.20 2.40 -13.93
CA SER A 49 1.74 2.63 -13.79
C SER A 49 0.90 1.34 -13.68
N LEU A 50 1.31 0.24 -14.35
CA LEU A 50 0.64 -1.05 -14.23
C LEU A 50 0.84 -1.70 -12.85
N THR A 51 2.09 -1.75 -12.35
CA THR A 51 2.45 -2.19 -11.00
C THR A 51 1.73 -1.36 -9.94
N PHE A 52 1.68 -0.03 -10.13
CA PHE A 52 0.94 0.87 -9.24
C PHE A 52 -0.55 0.53 -9.19
N ALA A 53 -1.17 0.29 -10.36
CA ALA A 53 -2.57 -0.11 -10.43
C ALA A 53 -2.84 -1.48 -9.77
N LYS A 54 -1.94 -2.46 -9.93
CA LYS A 54 -2.03 -3.78 -9.28
C LYS A 54 -1.85 -3.67 -7.75
N LEU A 55 -0.85 -2.92 -7.30
CA LEU A 55 -0.61 -2.60 -5.89
C LEU A 55 -1.82 -1.91 -5.25
N ASN A 56 -2.39 -0.88 -5.88
CA ASN A 56 -3.56 -0.19 -5.35
C ASN A 56 -4.79 -1.11 -5.26
N GLN A 57 -4.96 -2.06 -6.19
CA GLN A 57 -6.03 -3.07 -6.09
C GLN A 57 -5.78 -4.01 -4.89
N HIS A 58 -4.55 -4.50 -4.71
CA HIS A 58 -4.15 -5.33 -3.56
C HIS A 58 -4.41 -4.62 -2.22
N LEU A 59 -4.03 -3.35 -2.11
CA LEU A 59 -4.28 -2.54 -0.90
C LEU A 59 -5.78 -2.24 -0.68
N SER A 60 -6.53 -2.03 -1.76
CA SER A 60 -7.98 -1.79 -1.68
C SER A 60 -8.73 -3.02 -1.18
N ASP A 61 -8.34 -4.21 -1.63
CA ASP A 61 -8.95 -5.50 -1.24
C ASP A 61 -8.53 -5.92 0.17
N SER A 62 -7.24 -5.79 0.50
CA SER A 62 -6.69 -6.23 1.79
C SER A 62 -6.95 -5.27 2.95
N PHE A 63 -6.93 -3.96 2.69
CA PHE A 63 -6.93 -2.92 3.73
C PHE A 63 -8.05 -1.88 3.59
N GLY A 64 -8.82 -1.90 2.50
CA GLY A 64 -9.81 -0.84 2.23
C GLY A 64 -9.16 0.54 2.01
N ALA A 65 -7.89 0.57 1.59
CA ALA A 65 -7.10 1.78 1.44
C ALA A 65 -6.39 1.83 0.07
N ALA A 66 -6.20 3.02 -0.47
CA ALA A 66 -5.44 3.24 -1.71
C ALA A 66 -4.44 4.38 -1.56
N LEU A 67 -3.32 4.24 -2.26
CA LEU A 67 -2.30 5.27 -2.40
C LEU A 67 -2.68 6.28 -3.49
N ASP A 68 -2.20 7.51 -3.29
CA ASP A 68 -2.28 8.57 -4.28
C ASP A 68 -1.09 8.46 -5.24
N MET A 69 -1.35 8.32 -6.55
CA MET A 69 -0.31 8.17 -7.58
C MET A 69 0.70 9.32 -7.54
N LYS A 70 0.23 10.56 -7.28
CA LYS A 70 1.11 11.72 -7.23
C LYS A 70 2.05 11.64 -6.02
N THR A 71 1.51 11.31 -4.83
CA THR A 71 2.35 11.16 -3.62
C THR A 71 3.33 10.00 -3.76
N THR A 72 2.90 8.87 -4.31
CA THR A 72 3.75 7.66 -4.47
C THR A 72 4.92 7.86 -5.44
N TYR A 73 4.82 8.83 -6.34
CA TYR A 73 5.86 9.15 -7.33
C TYR A 73 6.76 10.30 -6.85
N GLU A 74 6.23 11.24 -6.05
CA GLU A 74 6.99 12.36 -5.49
C GLU A 74 7.75 12.00 -4.19
N GLU A 75 7.19 11.12 -3.35
CA GLU A 75 7.67 10.79 -2.00
C GLU A 75 8.06 9.29 -1.90
N PRO A 76 8.92 8.88 -0.95
CA PRO A 76 9.21 7.46 -0.70
C PRO A 76 7.99 6.70 -0.15
N LEU A 77 8.04 5.37 -0.22
CA LEU A 77 6.91 4.50 0.12
C LEU A 77 6.43 4.67 1.58
N ASP A 78 7.34 4.84 2.53
CA ASP A 78 7.06 5.09 3.96
C ASP A 78 6.28 6.39 4.18
N VAL A 79 6.60 7.45 3.43
CA VAL A 79 5.86 8.70 3.45
C VAL A 79 4.53 8.57 2.70
N ALA A 80 4.52 7.85 1.58
CA ALA A 80 3.31 7.64 0.78
C ALA A 80 2.22 6.90 1.57
N VAL A 81 2.59 5.88 2.37
CA VAL A 81 1.61 5.16 3.22
C VAL A 81 0.99 6.03 4.32
N THR A 82 1.67 7.08 4.80
CA THR A 82 1.06 8.04 5.74
C THR A 82 -0.10 8.84 5.13
N ARG A 83 -0.20 8.86 3.80
CA ARG A 83 -1.23 9.59 3.03
C ARG A 83 -2.21 8.67 2.30
N ILE A 84 -2.30 7.40 2.70
CA ILE A 84 -3.36 6.51 2.22
C ILE A 84 -4.73 7.13 2.43
N LYS A 85 -5.60 6.93 1.46
CA LYS A 85 -7.00 7.35 1.51
C LYS A 85 -7.86 6.09 1.59
N PRO A 86 -8.92 6.06 2.41
CA PRO A 86 -9.89 4.98 2.33
C PRO A 86 -10.46 4.92 0.89
N VAL A 87 -10.69 3.72 0.36
CA VAL A 87 -11.45 3.57 -0.90
C VAL A 87 -12.94 3.79 -0.66
N GLU A 88 -13.29 5.03 -0.33
CA GLU A 88 -14.68 5.49 -0.26
C GLU A 88 -15.28 5.53 -1.67
N SER A 89 -15.86 4.39 -2.07
CA SER A 89 -16.63 4.21 -3.29
C SER A 89 -15.89 4.60 -4.57
N ALA A 90 -15.03 3.69 -5.05
CA ALA A 90 -14.95 3.49 -6.48
C ALA A 90 -16.35 3.08 -6.99
N THR A 91 -17.17 4.07 -7.39
CA THR A 91 -18.39 3.79 -8.13
C THR A 91 -18.01 2.95 -9.35
N PRO A 92 -18.51 1.72 -9.50
CA PRO A 92 -18.17 0.92 -10.66
C PRO A 92 -18.70 1.66 -11.89
N THR A 93 -17.79 2.16 -12.73
CA THR A 93 -18.13 2.76 -14.02
C THR A 93 -18.72 1.66 -14.89
N THR A 94 -20.04 1.52 -14.79
CA THR A 94 -20.87 0.86 -15.76
C THR A 94 -20.83 1.69 -17.03
N ARG A 95 -20.12 1.17 -18.05
CA ARG A 95 -20.52 1.09 -19.48
C ARG A 95 -19.37 1.31 -20.46
#